data_AF-A0A093QH04-F1
#
_entry.id   AF-A0A093QH04-F1
#
_cell.length_a   1.000
_cell.length_b   1.000
_cell.length_c   1.000
_cell.angle_alpha   90.00
_cell.angle_beta   90.00
_cell.angle_gamma   90.00
#
_symmetry.space_group_name_H-M   'P 1'
#
loop_
_entity.id
_entity.type
_entity.pdbx_description
1 polymer ?
#
loop_
_entity_poly.entity_id
_entity_poly.type
_entity_poly.pdbx_seq_one_letter_code
_entity_poly.pdbx_strand_id
1 'polypeptide(L)' 'DRAIEEFTLSCAGYCVATYVLGIGDRHSDNIMVRKNGQLFHIDFGHILGNFKSKFGIKRERVPFILTYDFIHVIQQG' A
#
# COMPACT_ATOMS: atom_id res chain seq x y z
N ASP A 1 5.74 18.19 -10.57
CA ASP A 1 7.14 17.77 -10.35
C ASP A 1 7.37 17.29 -8.92
N ARG A 2 7.59 18.18 -7.93
CA ARG A 2 7.89 17.75 -6.54
C ARG A 2 6.83 16.83 -5.93
N ALA A 3 5.54 17.09 -6.18
CA ALA A 3 4.47 16.22 -5.66
C ALA A 3 4.47 14.81 -6.28
N ILE A 4 4.86 14.68 -7.55
CA ILE A 4 4.98 13.39 -8.24
C ILE A 4 6.21 12.64 -7.72
N GLU A 5 7.31 13.34 -7.44
CA GLU A 5 8.50 12.76 -6.82
C GLU A 5 8.20 12.24 -5.41
N GLU A 6 7.54 13.05 -4.58
CA GLU A 6 7.08 12.63 -3.25
C GLU A 6 6.15 11.41 -3.32
N PHE A 7 5.21 11.40 -4.27
CA PHE A 7 4.34 10.25 -4.52
C PHE A 7 5.13 9.01 -4.92
N THR A 8 6.07 9.14 -5.86
CA THR A 8 6.88 8.03 -6.38
C THR A 8 7.73 7.39 -5.28
N LEU A 9 8.44 8.21 -4.51
CA LEU A 9 9.33 7.74 -3.44
C LEU A 9 8.53 7.10 -2.29
N SER A 10 7.43 7.73 -1.89
CA SER A 10 6.57 7.20 -0.82
C SER A 10 5.83 5.92 -1.24
N CYS A 11 5.33 5.86 -2.49
CA CYS A 11 4.74 4.66 -3.07
C CYS A 11 5.75 3.50 -3.09
N ALA A 12 6.97 3.73 -3.59
CA ALA A 12 8.01 2.72 -3.62
C ALA A 12 8.37 2.23 -2.20
N GLY A 13 8.52 3.15 -1.25
CA GLY A 13 8.80 2.84 0.15
C GLY A 13 7.73 1.96 0.79
N TYR A 14 6.46 2.32 0.66
CA TYR A 14 5.35 1.55 1.23
C TYR A 14 5.11 0.21 0.51
N CYS A 15 5.31 0.13 -0.81
CA CYS A 15 5.22 -1.14 -1.54
C CYS A 15 6.21 -2.18 -1.01
N VAL A 16 7.45 -1.77 -0.75
CA VAL A 16 8.48 -2.65 -0.19
C VAL A 16 8.21 -2.92 1.29
N ALA A 17 7.92 -1.90 2.09
CA ALA A 17 7.72 -2.05 3.52
C ALA A 17 6.54 -2.97 3.85
N THR A 18 5.40 -2.82 3.16
CA THR A 18 4.21 -3.66 3.39
C THR A 18 4.45 -5.11 2.99
N TYR A 19 5.22 -5.36 1.92
CA TYR A 19 5.61 -6.70 1.52
C TYR A 19 6.53 -7.35 2.56
N VAL A 20 7.61 -6.67 2.97
CA VAL A 20 8.59 -7.20 3.93
C VAL A 20 7.95 -7.46 5.30
N LEU A 21 7.07 -6.56 5.76
CA LEU A 21 6.39 -6.68 7.05
C LEU A 21 5.15 -7.60 6.98
N GLY A 22 4.76 -8.08 5.80
CA GLY A 22 3.60 -8.94 5.59
C GLY A 22 2.27 -8.26 5.96
N ILE A 23 2.14 -6.95 5.68
CA ILE A 23 0.94 -6.17 5.97
C ILE A 23 -0.13 -6.50 4.94
N GLY A 24 -1.17 -7.21 5.38
CA GLY A 24 -2.29 -7.64 4.54
C GLY A 24 -3.38 -6.57 4.37
N ASP A 25 -4.47 -6.95 3.67
CA ASP A 25 -5.69 -6.14 3.51
C ASP A 25 -5.44 -4.69 3.06
N ARG A 26 -4.57 -4.53 2.05
CA ARG A 26 -4.27 -3.24 1.44
C ARG A 26 -5.23 -3.02 0.26
N HIS A 27 -6.09 -2.02 0.37
CA HIS A 27 -7.04 -1.56 -0.65
C HIS A 27 -7.12 -0.03 -0.61
N SER A 28 -7.80 0.58 -1.58
CA SER A 28 -7.80 2.04 -1.77
C SER A 28 -8.26 2.83 -0.54
N ASP A 29 -9.11 2.28 0.33
CA ASP A 29 -9.54 2.97 1.55
C ASP A 29 -8.45 3.02 2.63
N ASN A 30 -7.47 2.11 2.57
CA ASN A 30 -6.35 2.03 3.51
C ASN A 30 -5.09 2.70 2.98
N ILE A 31 -5.15 3.31 1.79
CA ILE A 31 -4.03 4.02 1.16
C ILE A 31 -4.45 5.46 0.92
N MET A 32 -3.75 6.38 1.58
CA MET A 32 -4.08 7.80 1.59
C MET A 32 -2.97 8.61 0.93
N VAL A 33 -3.33 9.75 0.33
CA VAL A 33 -2.39 10.66 -0.31
C VAL A 33 -2.56 12.05 0.29
N ARG A 34 -1.46 12.65 0.74
CA ARG A 34 -1.43 14.03 1.24
C ARG A 34 -1.45 15.02 0.07
N LYS A 35 -1.89 16.25 0.34
CA LYS A 35 -1.88 17.34 -0.66
C LYS A 35 -0.50 17.65 -1.24
N ASN A 36 0.59 17.27 -0.56
CA ASN A 36 1.96 17.42 -1.05
C ASN A 36 2.42 16.26 -1.95
N GLY A 37 1.57 15.28 -2.23
CA GLY A 37 1.88 14.10 -3.05
C GLY A 37 2.31 12.86 -2.25
N GLN A 38 2.60 12.98 -0.94
CA GLN A 38 3.05 11.83 -0.15
C GLN A 38 1.95 10.79 0.03
N LEU A 39 2.22 9.55 -0.40
CA LEU A 39 1.41 8.36 -0.18
C LEU A 39 1.75 7.74 1.17
N PHE A 40 0.74 7.32 1.93
CA PHE A 40 0.93 6.61 3.19
C PHE A 40 -0.20 5.62 3.45
N HIS A 41 0.14 4.52 4.13
CA HIS A 41 -0.81 3.49 4.48
C HIS A 41 -1.36 3.74 5.89
N ILE A 42 -2.64 3.44 6.09
CA ILE A 42 -3.32 3.50 7.39
C ILE A 42 -3.93 2.14 7.70
N ASP A 43 -4.52 1.99 8.89
CA ASP A 43 -5.13 0.74 9.36
C ASP A 43 -4.17 -0.45 9.28
N PHE A 44 -3.24 -0.47 10.21
CA PHE A 44 -2.26 -1.54 10.38
C PHE A 44 -2.77 -2.67 11.31
N GLY A 45 -4.09 -2.81 11.49
CA GLY A 45 -4.69 -3.80 12.40
C GLY A 45 -4.43 -5.26 11.99
N HIS A 46 -4.14 -5.49 10.71
CA HIS A 46 -3.81 -6.80 10.14
C HIS A 46 -2.29 -7.01 10.02
N ILE A 47 -1.58 -6.96 11.16
CA ILE A 47 -0.13 -7.15 11.25
C ILE A 47 0.21 -8.29 12.23
N LEU A 48 1.33 -9.00 11.98
CA LEU A 48 1.93 -10.01 12.88
C LEU A 48 1.07 -11.22 13.25
N GLY A 49 0.09 -11.62 12.42
CA GLY A 49 -0.66 -12.88 12.63
C GLY A 49 -2.16 -12.74 12.78
N ASN A 50 -2.69 -11.53 12.93
CA ASN A 50 -4.14 -11.23 12.92
C ASN A 50 -4.73 -11.23 11.49
N PHE A 51 -4.33 -12.21 10.70
CA PHE A 51 -4.86 -12.42 9.36
C PHE A 51 -6.29 -12.96 9.47
N LYS A 52 -7.24 -12.42 8.73
CA LYS A 52 -8.59 -12.98 8.64
C LYS A 52 -8.48 -14.43 8.16
N SER A 53 -8.94 -15.34 8.99
CA SER A 53 -9.11 -16.74 8.64
C SER A 53 -10.59 -17.03 8.38
N LYS A 54 -10.88 -17.91 7.43
CA LYS A 54 -12.23 -18.46 7.26
C LYS A 54 -12.08 -19.95 7.05
N PHE A 55 -12.82 -20.74 7.83
CA PHE A 55 -12.71 -22.20 7.86
C PHE A 55 -11.28 -22.71 8.12
N GLY A 56 -10.51 -22.04 8.98
CA GLY A 56 -9.13 -22.44 9.31
C GLY A 56 -8.08 -22.09 8.25
N ILE A 57 -8.47 -21.50 7.12
CA ILE A 57 -7.56 -21.06 6.05
C ILE A 57 -7.27 -19.56 6.22
N LYS A 58 -5.99 -19.18 6.30
CA LYS A 58 -5.56 -17.77 6.23
C LYS A 58 -5.95 -17.21 4.87
N ARG A 59 -6.84 -16.21 4.85
CA ARG A 59 -7.33 -15.60 3.59
C ARG A 59 -6.41 -14.52 3.05
N GLU A 60 -5.55 -13.97 3.90
CA GLU A 60 -4.69 -12.85 3.53
C GLU A 60 -3.42 -13.37 2.86
N ARG A 61 -3.44 -13.32 1.53
CA ARG A 61 -2.23 -13.22 0.72
C ARG A 61 -1.81 -11.75 0.74
N VAL A 62 -0.51 -11.48 0.81
CA VAL A 62 0.04 -10.12 0.74
C VAL A 62 0.57 -9.90 -0.68
N PRO A 63 -0.31 -9.57 -1.66
CA PRO A 63 0.17 -9.24 -2.99
C PRO A 63 0.95 -7.93 -2.95
N PHE A 64 2.00 -7.84 -3.76
CA PHE A 64 2.61 -6.55 -4.08
C PHE A 64 1.54 -5.65 -4.71
N ILE A 65 1.29 -4.48 -4.13
CA ILE A 65 0.26 -3.55 -4.61
C ILE A 65 0.91 -2.40 -5.36
N LEU A 66 0.89 -2.51 -6.68
CA LEU A 66 1.15 -1.41 -7.59
C LEU A 66 -0.01 -1.34 -8.58
N THR A 67 -0.95 -0.43 -8.32
CA THR A 67 -2.16 -0.28 -9.15
C THR A 67 -1.86 0.51 -10.42
N TYR A 68 -2.74 0.39 -11.42
CA TYR A 68 -2.66 1.20 -12.64
C TYR A 68 -2.70 2.70 -12.34
N ASP A 69 -3.48 3.12 -11.33
CA ASP A 69 -3.58 4.52 -10.93
C ASP A 69 -2.23 5.06 -10.43
N PHE A 70 -1.47 4.26 -9.67
CA PHE A 70 -0.14 4.66 -9.21
C PHE A 70 0.83 4.80 -10.37
N ILE A 71 0.78 3.87 -11.34
CA ILE A 71 1.60 3.92 -12.54
C ILE A 71 1.28 5.17 -13.37
N HIS A 72 0.00 5.52 -13.50
CA HIS A 72 -0.44 6.70 -14.23
C HIS A 72 0.15 8.00 -13.64
N VAL A 73 0.06 8.16 -12.31
CA VAL A 73 0.64 9.32 -11.60
C VAL A 73 2.16 9.38 -11.74
N ILE A 74 2.85 8.23 -11.72
CA ILE A 74 4.31 8.15 -11.88
C ILE A 74 4.74 8.51 -13.32
N GLN A 75 3.97 8.07 -14.33
CA GLN A 75 4.37 8.23 -15.74
C GLN A 75 4.04 9.59 -16.33
N GLN A 76 2.96 10.25 -15.90
CA GLN A 76 2.42 11.40 -16.65
C GLN A 76 2.06 12.61 -15.79
N GLY A 77 1.71 12.45 -14.51
CA GLY A 77 1.14 13.55 -13.72
C GLY A 77 -0.25 13.93 -14.18
#